data_AF-A0A4Z0JMB2-F1
#
_entry.id   AF-A0A4Z0JMB2-F1
#
_cell.length_a   1.000
_cell.length_b   1.000
_cell.length_c   1.000
_cell.angle_alpha   90.00
_cell.angle_beta   90.00
_cell.angle_gamma   90.00
#
_symmetry.space_group_name_H-M   'P 1'
#
loop_
_entity.id
_entity.type
_entity.pdbx_description
1 polymer ?
#
loop_
_entity_poly.entity_id
_entity_poly.type
_entity_poly.pdbx_seq_one_letter_code
_entity_poly.pdbx_strand_id
1 'polypeptide(L)'
;MNYLKQLQAFRDYQLFETKLSSGQVSLYYALLQVNNKCAWIDWFDVSNQMLETLSGLSRQGINKNRNVLMQLGLINFKSNGKQKATSYSICKLYDEESVQSSLHSSVHNSLHTSLHSSVHNSSTITKHKHKQNKTNNTSHDSKPAKRVYDSDDINLKLANYLLTKIRERNSNIYPADSKNPPDTQKWANDIRLMHERDARSYDDIKRIIEWCQQDSFWQNNILSASKLRKQFGKLIDKADAPNNFNGNKGGRKPLYDLPY
;
A
#
# COMPACT_ATOMS: atom_id res chain seq x y z
N MET A 1 -16.58 7.20 8.67
CA MET A 1 -15.10 7.34 8.75
C MET A 1 -14.76 8.10 10.02
N ASN A 2 -13.68 7.75 10.74
CA ASN A 2 -13.18 8.50 11.90
C ASN A 2 -12.14 9.52 11.45
N TYR A 3 -12.38 10.80 11.74
CA TYR A 3 -11.53 11.91 11.29
C TYR A 3 -10.08 11.79 11.79
N LEU A 4 -9.91 11.57 13.09
CA LEU A 4 -8.61 11.57 13.75
C LEU A 4 -7.77 10.38 13.30
N LYS A 5 -8.37 9.19 13.23
CA LYS A 5 -7.71 7.98 12.72
C LYS A 5 -7.29 8.17 11.26
N GLN A 6 -8.16 8.74 10.41
CA GLN A 6 -7.83 9.01 9.01
C GLN A 6 -6.71 10.04 8.87
N LEU A 7 -6.68 11.08 9.70
CA LEU A 7 -5.63 12.09 9.71
C LEU A 7 -4.28 11.51 10.14
N GLN A 8 -4.28 10.66 11.18
CA GLN A 8 -3.08 9.98 11.64
C GLN A 8 -2.54 9.02 10.58
N ALA A 9 -3.40 8.18 10.00
CA ALA A 9 -3.02 7.26 8.93
C ALA A 9 -2.48 8.01 7.70
N PHE A 10 -3.03 9.17 7.35
CA PHE A 10 -2.49 10.00 6.27
C PHE A 10 -1.10 10.56 6.60
N ARG A 11 -0.86 10.99 7.85
CA ARG A 11 0.48 11.44 8.27
C ARG A 11 1.51 10.31 8.23
N ASP A 12 1.13 9.12 8.67
CA ASP A 12 1.99 7.94 8.61
C ASP A 12 2.30 7.59 7.14
N TYR A 13 1.31 7.65 6.25
CA TYR A 13 1.53 7.47 4.81
C TYR A 13 2.57 8.46 4.24
N GLN A 14 2.51 9.74 4.64
CA GLN A 14 3.49 10.74 4.19
C GLN A 14 4.91 10.48 4.71
N LEU A 15 5.03 9.91 5.92
CA LEU A 15 6.32 9.66 6.56
C LEU A 15 6.98 8.37 6.07
N PHE A 16 6.18 7.33 5.84
CA PHE A 16 6.70 5.97 5.62
C PHE A 16 6.52 5.45 4.19
N GLU A 17 5.53 5.93 3.42
CA GLU A 17 5.20 5.34 2.12
C GLU A 17 5.61 6.23 0.95
N THR A 18 5.22 7.50 0.94
CA THR A 18 5.50 8.39 -0.21
C THR A 18 5.53 9.85 0.20
N LYS A 19 6.56 10.57 -0.25
CA LYS A 19 6.64 12.02 -0.11
C LYS A 19 5.65 12.70 -1.06
N LEU A 20 4.61 13.30 -0.49
CA LEU A 20 3.65 14.12 -1.22
C LEU A 20 4.16 15.55 -1.39
N SER A 21 3.82 16.18 -2.52
CA SER A 21 4.04 17.62 -2.72
C SER A 21 3.10 18.44 -1.83
N SER A 22 3.47 19.69 -1.53
CA SER A 22 2.60 20.59 -0.74
C SER A 22 1.20 20.71 -1.33
N GLY A 23 1.07 20.79 -2.66
CA GLY A 23 -0.23 20.84 -3.33
C GLY A 23 -1.07 19.57 -3.18
N GLN A 24 -0.46 18.38 -3.19
CA GLN A 24 -1.17 17.12 -2.95
C GLN A 24 -1.70 17.07 -1.51
N VAL A 25 -0.88 17.48 -0.55
CA VAL A 25 -1.23 17.54 0.87
C VAL A 25 -2.36 18.54 1.11
N SER A 26 -2.24 19.76 0.60
CA SER A 26 -3.27 20.80 0.74
C SER A 26 -4.59 20.37 0.12
N LEU A 27 -4.58 19.75 -1.07
CA LEU A 27 -5.80 19.26 -1.71
C LEU A 27 -6.46 18.12 -0.92
N TYR A 28 -5.67 17.19 -0.40
CA TYR A 28 -6.21 16.09 0.40
C TYR A 28 -6.87 16.60 1.69
N TYR A 29 -6.23 17.52 2.42
CA TYR A 29 -6.83 18.11 3.63
C TYR A 29 -8.09 18.91 3.33
N ALA A 30 -8.12 19.66 2.22
CA ALA A 30 -9.33 20.36 1.78
C ALA A 30 -10.49 19.38 1.54
N LEU A 31 -10.24 18.28 0.82
CA LEU A 31 -11.25 17.24 0.56
C LEU A 31 -11.70 16.54 1.86
N LEU A 32 -10.76 16.25 2.76
CA LEU A 32 -11.05 15.62 4.04
C LEU A 32 -11.93 16.51 4.93
N GLN A 33 -11.64 17.82 4.95
CA GLN A 33 -12.44 18.82 5.67
C GLN A 33 -13.87 18.91 5.12
N VAL A 34 -14.03 18.90 3.79
CA VAL A 34 -15.37 18.91 3.17
C VAL A 34 -16.12 17.63 3.48
N ASN A 35 -15.49 16.46 3.35
CA ASN A 35 -16.15 15.18 3.67
C ASN A 35 -16.58 15.10 5.15
N ASN A 36 -15.76 15.62 6.06
CA ASN A 36 -16.13 15.73 7.47
C ASN A 36 -17.39 16.58 7.67
N LYS A 37 -17.51 17.71 6.95
CA LYS A 37 -18.73 18.54 6.97
C LYS A 37 -19.93 17.84 6.34
N CYS A 38 -19.70 16.94 5.38
CA CYS A 38 -20.73 16.09 4.79
C CYS A 38 -21.02 14.83 5.62
N ALA A 39 -20.62 14.77 6.89
CA ALA A 39 -20.84 13.64 7.79
C ALA A 39 -20.32 12.29 7.24
N TRP A 40 -19.22 12.32 6.50
CA TRP A 40 -18.53 11.12 6.01
C TRP A 40 -19.32 10.25 5.03
N ILE A 41 -20.17 10.86 4.20
CA ILE A 41 -20.82 10.15 3.09
C ILE A 41 -19.78 9.59 2.10
N ASP A 42 -20.12 8.47 1.47
CA ASP A 42 -19.20 7.76 0.57
C ASP A 42 -18.80 8.60 -0.64
N TRP A 43 -19.76 9.34 -1.21
CA TRP A 43 -19.56 10.24 -2.33
C TRP A 43 -20.12 11.62 -2.01
N PHE A 44 -19.29 12.65 -2.14
CA PHE A 44 -19.68 14.04 -1.90
C PHE A 44 -19.25 14.92 -3.08
N ASP A 45 -20.04 15.94 -3.36
CA ASP A 45 -19.79 16.88 -4.46
C ASP A 45 -19.09 18.13 -3.97
N VAL A 46 -18.02 18.53 -4.67
CA VAL A 46 -17.29 19.76 -4.34
C VAL A 46 -17.14 20.63 -5.57
N SER A 47 -17.49 21.90 -5.43
CA SER A 47 -17.21 22.89 -6.46
C SER A 47 -15.71 23.14 -6.50
N ASN A 48 -15.17 23.29 -7.70
CA ASN A 48 -13.75 23.62 -7.81
C ASN A 48 -13.41 24.99 -7.19
N GLN A 49 -14.34 25.94 -7.17
CA GLN A 49 -14.13 27.24 -6.50
C GLN A 49 -13.89 27.05 -5.00
N MET A 50 -14.64 26.16 -4.36
CA MET A 50 -14.42 25.82 -2.95
C MET A 50 -13.06 25.14 -2.73
N LEU A 51 -12.65 24.24 -3.63
CA LEU A 51 -11.33 23.62 -3.56
C LEU A 51 -10.21 24.64 -3.75
N GLU A 52 -10.36 25.59 -4.66
CA GLU A 52 -9.38 26.68 -4.85
C GLU A 52 -9.20 27.48 -3.57
N THR A 53 -10.31 27.87 -2.91
CA THR A 53 -10.28 28.59 -1.64
C THR A 53 -9.65 27.79 -0.51
N LEU A 54 -10.00 26.51 -0.36
CA LEU A 54 -9.53 25.69 0.76
C LEU A 54 -8.09 25.21 0.60
N SER A 55 -7.69 24.81 -0.62
CA SER A 55 -6.36 24.27 -0.85
C SER A 55 -5.34 25.32 -1.30
N GLY A 56 -5.77 26.53 -1.67
CA GLY A 56 -4.92 27.58 -2.24
C GLY A 56 -4.34 27.23 -3.62
N LEU A 57 -4.95 26.27 -4.32
CA LEU A 57 -4.47 25.80 -5.63
C LEU A 57 -5.30 26.42 -6.75
N SER A 58 -4.68 26.62 -7.92
CA SER A 58 -5.43 26.93 -9.14
C SER A 58 -6.26 25.74 -9.61
N ARG A 59 -7.26 25.98 -10.48
CA ARG A 59 -8.03 24.92 -11.16
C ARG A 59 -7.16 23.83 -11.77
N GLN A 60 -6.13 24.24 -12.50
CA GLN A 60 -5.19 23.30 -13.15
C GLN A 60 -4.37 22.55 -12.10
N GLY A 61 -3.95 23.22 -11.02
CA GLY A 61 -3.31 22.60 -9.88
C GLY A 61 -4.18 21.51 -9.24
N ILE A 62 -5.47 21.78 -9.05
CA ILE A 62 -6.43 20.80 -8.53
C ILE A 62 -6.52 19.59 -9.47
N ASN A 63 -6.66 19.82 -10.77
CA ASN A 63 -6.75 18.74 -11.77
C ASN A 63 -5.50 17.85 -11.78
N LYS A 64 -4.31 18.45 -11.71
CA LYS A 64 -3.05 17.70 -11.64
C LYS A 64 -2.96 16.90 -10.34
N ASN A 65 -3.19 17.56 -9.19
CA ASN A 65 -3.01 16.94 -7.89
C ASN A 65 -4.06 15.86 -7.59
N ARG A 66 -5.33 16.03 -8.00
CA ARG A 66 -6.36 15.00 -7.82
C ARG A 66 -6.04 13.71 -8.58
N ASN A 67 -5.49 13.84 -9.79
CA ASN A 67 -5.08 12.68 -10.59
C ASN A 67 -3.98 11.89 -9.87
N VAL A 68 -3.01 12.58 -9.28
CA VAL A 68 -1.94 11.92 -8.50
C VAL A 68 -2.51 11.30 -7.23
N LEU A 69 -3.33 12.00 -6.46
CA LEU A 69 -3.97 11.45 -5.25
C LEU A 69 -4.82 10.21 -5.56
N MET A 70 -5.51 10.20 -6.71
CA MET A 70 -6.25 9.02 -7.19
C MET A 70 -5.33 7.87 -7.57
N GLN A 71 -4.22 8.14 -8.27
CA GLN A 71 -3.23 7.11 -8.62
C GLN A 71 -2.62 6.47 -7.37
N LEU A 72 -2.35 7.28 -6.34
CA LEU A 72 -1.88 6.85 -5.02
C LEU A 72 -2.95 6.10 -4.21
N GLY A 73 -4.21 6.11 -4.65
CA GLY A 73 -5.32 5.44 -3.99
C GLY A 73 -5.81 6.16 -2.73
N LEU A 74 -5.53 7.45 -2.60
CA LEU A 74 -5.95 8.26 -1.45
C LEU A 74 -7.38 8.80 -1.61
N ILE A 75 -7.80 9.03 -2.85
CA ILE A 75 -9.15 9.49 -3.21
C ILE A 75 -9.65 8.80 -4.48
N ASN A 76 -10.96 8.81 -4.70
CA ASN A 76 -11.57 8.59 -6.01
C ASN A 76 -12.31 9.86 -6.44
N PHE A 77 -12.46 10.09 -7.74
CA PHE A 77 -13.30 11.17 -8.25
C PHE A 77 -13.98 10.80 -9.57
N LYS A 78 -15.13 11.43 -9.84
CA LYS A 78 -15.84 11.33 -11.12
C LYS A 78 -16.34 12.70 -11.57
N SER A 79 -16.21 12.97 -12.86
CA SER A 79 -16.72 14.21 -13.47
C SER A 79 -18.19 14.04 -13.80
N ASN A 80 -19.06 14.92 -13.29
CA ASN A 80 -20.51 14.83 -13.49
C ASN A 80 -21.00 15.58 -14.74
N GLY A 81 -20.09 15.95 -15.65
CA GLY A 81 -20.40 16.70 -16.87
C GLY A 81 -19.99 18.17 -16.80
N LYS A 82 -20.24 18.91 -17.89
CA LYS A 82 -19.91 20.35 -17.96
C LYS A 82 -20.73 21.11 -16.92
N GLN A 83 -20.07 22.01 -16.19
CA GLN A 83 -20.66 22.92 -15.19
C GLN A 83 -21.22 22.29 -13.91
N LYS A 84 -21.11 20.97 -13.72
CA LYS A 84 -21.48 20.32 -12.45
C LYS A 84 -20.26 20.15 -11.53
N ALA A 85 -20.51 20.15 -10.22
CA ALA A 85 -19.50 19.84 -9.22
C ALA A 85 -18.93 18.43 -9.45
N THR A 86 -17.64 18.25 -9.17
CA THR A 86 -16.99 16.93 -9.28
C THR A 86 -17.30 16.14 -8.00
N SER A 87 -17.70 14.87 -8.14
CA SER A 87 -17.87 14.00 -6.97
C SER A 87 -16.55 13.40 -6.56
N TYR A 88 -16.33 13.29 -5.26
CA TYR A 88 -15.16 12.71 -4.63
C TYR A 88 -15.56 11.65 -3.62
N SER A 89 -14.65 10.70 -3.38
CA SER A 89 -14.72 9.72 -2.29
C SER A 89 -13.34 9.61 -1.65
N ILE A 90 -13.27 9.59 -0.32
CA ILE A 90 -12.01 9.42 0.40
C ILE A 90 -11.76 7.94 0.64
N CYS A 91 -10.58 7.44 0.26
CA CYS A 91 -10.20 6.08 0.57
C CYS A 91 -9.80 5.97 2.05
N LYS A 92 -10.40 5.04 2.77
CA LYS A 92 -10.06 4.75 4.15
C LYS A 92 -8.63 4.18 4.24
N LEU A 93 -7.80 4.74 5.12
CA LEU A 93 -6.38 4.38 5.24
C LEU A 93 -6.06 3.57 6.50
N TYR A 94 -7.06 3.23 7.30
CA TYR A 94 -6.89 2.54 8.56
C TYR A 94 -7.96 1.44 8.72
N ASP A 95 -7.61 0.37 9.40
CA ASP A 95 -8.55 -0.70 9.73
C ASP A 95 -9.31 -0.35 11.03
N GLU A 96 -10.61 -0.65 11.08
CA GLU A 96 -11.31 -0.63 12.38
C GLU A 96 -11.00 -1.96 13.03
N GLU A 97 -10.18 -1.95 14.08
CA GLU A 97 -10.12 -3.07 14.99
C GLU A 97 -11.56 -3.43 15.39
N SER A 98 -11.94 -4.69 15.15
CA SER A 98 -13.22 -5.23 15.58
C SER A 98 -13.33 -5.05 17.08
N VAL A 99 -14.21 -4.14 17.50
CA VAL A 99 -14.45 -3.85 18.91
C VAL A 99 -15.00 -5.12 19.55
N GLN A 100 -14.21 -5.81 20.37
CA GLN A 100 -14.78 -6.55 21.48
C GLN A 100 -15.13 -5.55 22.58
N SER A 101 -16.43 -5.31 22.70
CA SER A 101 -17.20 -4.98 23.90
C SER A 101 -16.45 -4.38 25.11
N SER A 102 -16.75 -3.11 25.37
CA SER A 102 -17.22 -2.60 26.66
C SER A 102 -16.71 -3.29 27.95
N LEU A 103 -15.80 -2.62 28.67
CA LEU A 103 -15.94 -2.51 30.13
C LEU A 103 -15.99 -1.03 30.53
N HIS A 104 -17.21 -0.61 30.83
CA HIS A 104 -17.67 0.35 31.84
C HIS A 104 -16.70 1.42 32.40
N SER A 105 -17.08 2.67 32.13
CA SER A 105 -17.27 3.80 33.05
C SER A 105 -16.57 3.79 34.42
N SER A 106 -15.75 4.83 34.62
CA SER A 106 -15.62 5.66 35.83
C SER A 106 -16.13 5.12 37.18
N VAL A 107 -15.22 4.90 38.13
CA VAL A 107 -15.45 5.26 39.54
C VAL A 107 -14.19 5.94 40.08
N HIS A 108 -14.34 7.22 40.38
CA HIS A 108 -13.53 7.92 41.37
C HIS A 108 -14.26 7.77 42.71
N ASN A 109 -13.65 7.12 43.70
CA ASN A 109 -13.81 7.31 45.15
C ASN A 109 -12.96 6.22 45.84
N SER A 110 -11.85 6.59 46.47
CA SER A 110 -11.75 7.08 47.85
C SER A 110 -11.65 5.91 48.86
N LEU A 111 -10.43 5.80 49.41
CA LEU A 111 -10.10 5.52 50.81
C LEU A 111 -10.87 4.40 51.55
N HIS A 112 -10.15 3.33 51.93
CA HIS A 112 -10.18 2.64 53.23
C HIS A 112 -9.16 1.48 53.17
N THR A 113 -7.97 1.57 53.83
CA THR A 113 -7.65 0.90 55.11
C THR A 113 -8.24 -0.51 55.21
N SER A 114 -7.50 -1.61 55.41
CA SER A 114 -6.60 -1.91 56.52
C SER A 114 -6.10 -3.35 56.29
N LEU A 115 -4.79 -3.56 56.21
CA LEU A 115 -3.99 -4.30 57.19
C LEU A 115 -4.32 -5.81 57.33
N HIS A 116 -3.40 -6.64 56.81
CA HIS A 116 -2.91 -7.77 57.60
C HIS A 116 -1.42 -8.02 57.31
N SER A 117 -0.62 -7.60 58.30
CA SER A 117 0.68 -8.11 58.78
C SER A 117 0.86 -9.63 58.64
N SER A 118 2.06 -10.23 58.56
CA SER A 118 3.40 -9.88 59.05
C SER A 118 4.48 -10.66 58.26
N VAL A 119 5.62 -10.04 57.95
CA VAL A 119 6.98 -10.24 58.53
C VAL A 119 7.67 -11.56 58.13
N HIS A 120 8.77 -11.47 57.36
CA HIS A 120 10.13 -11.82 57.82
C HIS A 120 11.23 -11.43 56.81
N ASN A 121 12.13 -10.56 57.31
CA ASN A 121 13.58 -10.44 57.11
C ASN A 121 14.25 -10.50 55.73
N SER A 122 14.80 -9.33 55.36
CA SER A 122 16.23 -9.03 55.18
C SER A 122 17.09 -9.99 54.33
N SER A 123 17.53 -9.51 53.16
CA SER A 123 18.94 -9.13 52.91
C SER A 123 19.17 -8.79 51.44
N THR A 124 20.15 -7.92 51.24
CA THR A 124 20.49 -7.18 50.02
C THR A 124 21.39 -7.99 49.06
N ILE A 125 21.43 -7.53 47.80
CA ILE A 125 22.62 -7.49 46.90
C ILE A 125 22.85 -8.63 45.86
N THR A 126 22.92 -8.16 44.60
CA THR A 126 23.73 -8.60 43.42
C THR A 126 23.28 -9.71 42.44
N LYS A 127 23.06 -9.23 41.21
CA LYS A 127 23.71 -9.58 39.92
C LYS A 127 23.71 -11.05 39.43
N HIS A 128 22.93 -11.23 38.35
CA HIS A 128 23.32 -11.77 37.04
C HIS A 128 24.01 -13.15 36.90
N LYS A 129 23.23 -14.05 36.26
CA LYS A 129 23.51 -14.74 34.96
C LYS A 129 24.15 -16.14 34.99
N HIS A 130 23.38 -17.16 34.61
CA HIS A 130 23.57 -18.06 33.44
C HIS A 130 22.61 -19.27 33.55
N LYS A 131 21.63 -19.42 32.65
CA LYS A 131 21.61 -20.28 31.44
C LYS A 131 21.53 -21.79 31.75
N GLN A 132 20.35 -22.40 31.52
CA GLN A 132 20.09 -23.38 30.44
C GLN A 132 18.70 -24.03 30.58
N ASN A 133 17.96 -24.04 29.46
CA ASN A 133 16.97 -25.00 28.96
C ASN A 133 15.92 -25.62 29.93
N LYS A 134 14.61 -25.37 29.68
CA LYS A 134 13.71 -26.22 28.86
C LYS A 134 12.24 -25.75 28.99
N THR A 135 11.56 -25.64 27.83
CA THR A 135 10.12 -25.89 27.58
C THR A 135 9.04 -25.17 28.42
N ASN A 136 8.35 -24.21 27.80
CA ASN A 136 6.92 -24.28 27.40
C ASN A 136 6.23 -22.89 27.41
N ASN A 137 5.54 -22.60 26.30
CA ASN A 137 4.43 -21.67 26.10
C ASN A 137 4.45 -20.30 26.78
N THR A 138 4.58 -19.22 25.98
CA THR A 138 3.68 -18.06 26.02
C THR A 138 3.85 -17.22 24.75
N SER A 139 2.72 -17.01 24.07
CA SER A 139 2.55 -16.25 22.84
C SER A 139 2.85 -14.76 23.06
N HIS A 140 3.94 -14.28 22.46
CA HIS A 140 4.28 -12.87 22.35
C HIS A 140 4.19 -12.41 20.90
N ASP A 141 3.33 -11.41 20.71
CA ASP A 141 3.10 -10.62 19.50
C ASP A 141 4.43 -10.09 18.93
N SER A 142 4.96 -10.83 17.95
CA SER A 142 6.14 -10.47 17.18
C SER A 142 5.68 -10.28 15.75
N LYS A 143 5.84 -9.07 15.21
CA LYS A 143 5.60 -8.80 13.78
C LYS A 143 6.25 -9.93 12.96
N PRO A 144 5.53 -10.56 12.01
CA PRO A 144 6.08 -11.68 11.26
C PRO A 144 7.37 -11.23 10.57
N ALA A 145 8.42 -12.05 10.70
CA ALA A 145 9.70 -11.77 10.08
C ALA A 145 9.50 -11.47 8.59
N LYS A 146 10.12 -10.39 8.09
CA LYS A 146 10.10 -10.08 6.65
C LYS A 146 10.66 -11.29 5.90
N ARG A 147 9.84 -11.89 5.04
CA ARG A 147 10.21 -13.04 4.22
C ARG A 147 11.31 -12.59 3.25
N VAL A 148 12.44 -13.29 3.24
CA VAL A 148 13.54 -13.09 2.29
C VAL A 148 13.48 -14.21 1.28
N TYR A 149 13.55 -13.87 0.00
CA TYR A 149 13.49 -14.79 -1.13
C TYR A 149 14.91 -15.08 -1.60
N ASP A 150 15.22 -16.36 -1.79
CA ASP A 150 16.48 -16.79 -2.37
C ASP A 150 16.54 -16.45 -3.87
N SER A 151 17.74 -16.33 -4.40
CA SER A 151 18.07 -16.21 -5.82
C SER A 151 17.32 -17.22 -6.70
N ASP A 152 17.13 -18.45 -6.22
CA ASP A 152 16.43 -19.50 -6.95
C ASP A 152 14.90 -19.45 -6.84
N ASP A 153 14.35 -18.62 -5.96
CA ASP A 153 12.91 -18.47 -5.75
C ASP A 153 12.23 -17.89 -6.99
N ILE A 154 11.16 -18.55 -7.43
CA ILE A 154 10.37 -18.19 -8.60
C ILE A 154 9.81 -16.76 -8.54
N ASN A 155 9.45 -16.28 -7.35
CA ASN A 155 8.92 -14.94 -7.15
C ASN A 155 10.01 -13.89 -7.35
N LEU A 156 11.22 -14.18 -6.86
CA LEU A 156 12.36 -13.30 -7.05
C LEU A 156 12.83 -13.32 -8.51
N LYS A 157 12.84 -14.48 -9.17
CA LYS A 157 13.13 -14.60 -10.61
C LYS A 157 12.17 -13.76 -11.44
N LEU A 158 10.87 -13.81 -11.17
CA LEU A 158 9.88 -12.98 -11.88
C LEU A 158 10.00 -11.49 -11.54
N ALA A 159 10.34 -11.13 -10.31
CA ALA A 159 10.60 -9.74 -9.93
C ALA A 159 11.81 -9.16 -10.66
N ASN A 160 12.92 -9.92 -10.71
CA ASN A 160 14.11 -9.57 -11.48
C ASN A 160 13.82 -9.52 -12.98
N TYR A 161 13.01 -10.46 -13.49
CA TYR A 161 12.61 -10.49 -14.89
C TYR A 161 11.83 -9.23 -15.30
N LEU A 162 10.89 -8.78 -14.47
CA LEU A 162 10.19 -7.50 -14.69
C LEU A 162 11.18 -6.32 -14.71
N LEU A 163 12.13 -6.28 -13.78
CA LEU A 163 13.15 -5.23 -13.74
C LEU A 163 14.00 -5.21 -15.01
N THR A 164 14.43 -6.38 -15.48
CA THR A 164 15.18 -6.54 -16.72
C THR A 164 14.39 -6.01 -17.90
N LYS A 165 13.10 -6.37 -18.04
CA LYS A 165 12.25 -5.87 -19.14
C LYS A 165 12.07 -4.35 -19.11
N ILE A 166 11.93 -3.76 -17.92
CA ILE A 166 11.85 -2.29 -17.77
C ILE A 166 13.15 -1.62 -18.25
N ARG A 167 14.30 -2.17 -17.89
CA ARG A 167 15.64 -1.66 -18.26
C ARG A 167 15.95 -1.83 -19.74
N GLU A 168 15.63 -2.99 -20.33
CA GLU A 168 15.80 -3.27 -21.75
C GLU A 168 15.09 -2.24 -22.63
N ARG A 169 13.88 -1.86 -22.23
CA ARG A 169 13.10 -0.83 -22.91
C ARG A 169 13.71 0.56 -22.73
N ASN A 170 14.07 0.93 -21.50
CA ASN A 170 14.60 2.24 -21.19
C ASN A 170 15.60 2.15 -20.03
N SER A 171 16.89 2.14 -20.37
CA SER A 171 18.01 2.00 -19.42
C SER A 171 18.12 3.16 -18.42
N ASN A 172 17.49 4.32 -18.70
CA ASN A 172 17.41 5.43 -17.75
C ASN A 172 16.45 5.14 -16.59
N ILE A 173 15.55 4.16 -16.75
CA ILE A 173 14.66 3.72 -15.69
C ILE A 173 15.36 2.63 -14.89
N TYR A 174 15.62 2.93 -13.62
CA TYR A 174 16.46 2.12 -12.73
C TYR A 174 17.83 1.78 -13.34
N PRO A 175 18.70 2.78 -13.56
CA PRO A 175 20.06 2.54 -14.03
C PRO A 175 20.78 1.48 -13.20
N ALA A 176 21.67 0.70 -13.82
CA ALA A 176 22.40 -0.36 -13.13
C ALA A 176 23.26 0.18 -11.97
N ASP A 177 23.77 1.40 -12.13
CA ASP A 177 24.56 2.17 -11.17
C ASP A 177 23.71 3.10 -10.29
N SER A 178 22.37 2.94 -10.31
CA SER A 178 21.48 3.79 -9.53
C SER A 178 21.78 3.67 -8.04
N LYS A 179 21.93 4.82 -7.36
CA LYS A 179 22.07 4.88 -5.90
C LYS A 179 20.84 4.38 -5.15
N ASN A 180 19.68 4.35 -5.83
CA ASN A 180 18.39 3.92 -5.27
C ASN A 180 17.74 2.88 -6.19
N PRO A 181 18.28 1.64 -6.25
CA PRO A 181 17.71 0.58 -7.07
C PRO A 181 16.33 0.16 -6.52
N PRO A 182 15.46 -0.43 -7.36
CA PRO A 182 14.20 -0.95 -6.88
C PRO A 182 14.44 -2.14 -5.96
N ASP A 183 13.62 -2.23 -4.90
CA ASP A 183 13.66 -3.33 -3.95
C ASP A 183 13.01 -4.58 -4.57
N THR A 184 13.84 -5.45 -5.14
CA THR A 184 13.39 -6.69 -5.79
C THR A 184 12.86 -7.72 -4.81
N GLN A 185 13.24 -7.65 -3.53
CA GLN A 185 12.68 -8.50 -2.46
C GLN A 185 11.25 -8.09 -2.12
N LYS A 186 10.98 -6.78 -2.05
CA LYS A 186 9.61 -6.27 -1.95
C LYS A 186 8.78 -6.68 -3.16
N TRP A 187 9.36 -6.60 -4.35
CA TRP A 187 8.68 -7.01 -5.58
C TRP A 187 8.38 -8.50 -5.61
N ALA A 188 9.30 -9.35 -5.18
CA ALA A 188 9.08 -10.79 -5.03
C ALA A 188 7.89 -11.08 -4.10
N ASN A 189 7.75 -10.32 -3.01
CA ASN A 189 6.57 -10.45 -2.15
C ASN A 189 5.26 -10.05 -2.87
N ASP A 190 5.28 -9.03 -3.73
CA ASP A 190 4.11 -8.70 -4.55
C ASP A 190 3.78 -9.80 -5.57
N ILE A 191 4.79 -10.43 -6.18
CA ILE A 191 4.62 -11.59 -7.08
C ILE A 191 4.01 -12.77 -6.31
N ARG A 192 4.54 -13.11 -5.14
CA ARG A 192 4.00 -14.16 -4.28
C ARG A 192 2.54 -13.91 -3.96
N LEU A 193 2.20 -12.67 -3.60
CA LEU A 193 0.82 -12.32 -3.28
C LEU A 193 -0.11 -12.40 -4.50
N MET A 194 0.38 -12.15 -5.72
CA MET A 194 -0.39 -12.43 -6.93
C MET A 194 -0.69 -13.93 -7.09
N HIS A 195 0.27 -14.78 -6.76
CA HIS A 195 0.09 -16.22 -6.86
C HIS A 195 -0.79 -16.78 -5.74
N GLU A 196 -0.38 -16.57 -4.48
CA GLU A 196 -1.01 -17.18 -3.31
C GLU A 196 -2.35 -16.54 -2.94
N ARG A 197 -2.47 -15.21 -3.05
CA ARG A 197 -3.68 -14.49 -2.61
C ARG A 197 -4.63 -14.19 -3.76
N ASP A 198 -4.08 -13.74 -4.90
CA ASP A 198 -4.89 -13.35 -6.04
C ASP A 198 -5.15 -14.53 -7.00
N ALA A 199 -4.69 -15.74 -6.64
CA ALA A 199 -4.89 -17.00 -7.37
C ALA A 199 -4.45 -16.95 -8.84
N ARG A 200 -3.33 -16.25 -9.12
CA ARG A 200 -2.77 -16.13 -10.49
C ARG A 200 -1.68 -17.17 -10.72
N SER A 201 -1.66 -17.79 -11.89
CA SER A 201 -0.56 -18.69 -12.24
C SER A 201 0.73 -17.88 -12.48
N TYR A 202 1.89 -18.47 -12.19
CA TYR A 202 3.16 -17.83 -12.50
C TYR A 202 3.35 -17.62 -14.01
N ASP A 203 2.81 -18.52 -14.84
CA ASP A 203 2.80 -18.39 -16.30
C ASP A 203 2.00 -17.16 -16.75
N ASP A 204 0.82 -16.91 -16.16
CA ASP A 204 0.05 -15.70 -16.45
C ASP A 204 0.78 -14.44 -15.99
N ILE A 205 1.42 -14.49 -14.83
CA ILE A 205 2.22 -13.35 -14.33
C ILE A 205 3.34 -13.03 -15.32
N LYS A 206 4.09 -14.05 -15.78
CA LYS A 206 5.14 -13.88 -16.78
C LYS A 206 4.60 -13.33 -18.10
N ARG A 207 3.53 -13.93 -18.62
CA ARG A 207 2.87 -13.49 -19.87
C ARG A 207 2.45 -12.03 -19.81
N ILE A 208 1.84 -11.61 -18.70
CA ILE A 208 1.38 -10.23 -18.53
C ILE A 208 2.54 -9.27 -18.34
N ILE A 209 3.65 -9.68 -17.69
CA ILE A 209 4.89 -8.91 -17.66
C ILE A 209 5.38 -8.66 -19.10
N GLU A 210 5.52 -9.72 -19.90
CA GLU A 210 6.00 -9.63 -21.28
C GLU A 210 5.12 -8.72 -22.13
N TRP A 211 3.81 -8.88 -22.05
CA TRP A 211 2.85 -8.08 -22.82
C TRP A 211 2.85 -6.61 -22.39
N CYS A 212 2.75 -6.34 -21.08
CA CYS A 212 2.61 -4.96 -20.60
C CYS A 212 3.85 -4.11 -20.84
N GLN A 213 5.04 -4.74 -20.92
CA GLN A 213 6.30 -4.04 -21.22
C GLN A 213 6.51 -3.79 -22.72
N GLN A 214 5.73 -4.42 -23.60
CA GLN A 214 5.73 -4.16 -25.04
C GLN A 214 4.63 -3.17 -25.46
N ASP A 215 3.54 -3.12 -24.71
CA ASP A 215 2.44 -2.19 -24.97
C ASP A 215 2.85 -0.74 -24.69
N SER A 216 2.69 0.13 -25.69
CA SER A 216 3.19 1.52 -25.65
C SER A 216 2.59 2.36 -24.52
N PHE A 217 1.36 2.03 -24.11
CA PHE A 217 0.64 2.68 -23.03
C PHE A 217 1.02 2.07 -21.68
N TRP A 218 0.94 0.75 -21.54
CA TRP A 218 1.13 0.06 -20.26
C TRP A 218 2.58 0.01 -19.80
N GLN A 219 3.56 -0.01 -20.70
CA GLN A 219 4.98 -0.02 -20.34
C GLN A 219 5.41 1.20 -19.51
N ASN A 220 4.76 2.35 -19.74
CA ASN A 220 5.00 3.58 -18.98
C ASN A 220 4.28 3.57 -17.62
N ASN A 221 3.24 2.75 -17.48
CA ASN A 221 2.42 2.67 -16.28
C ASN A 221 2.89 1.56 -15.33
N ILE A 222 3.45 0.47 -15.85
CA ILE A 222 3.91 -0.69 -15.07
C ILE A 222 5.43 -0.61 -14.87
N LEU A 223 5.85 0.13 -13.84
CA LEU A 223 7.26 0.30 -13.46
C LEU A 223 7.64 -0.43 -12.15
N SER A 224 6.73 -1.25 -11.61
CA SER A 224 6.99 -2.04 -10.39
C SER A 224 6.03 -3.23 -10.28
N ALA A 225 6.44 -4.25 -9.52
CA ALA A 225 5.59 -5.42 -9.26
C ALA A 225 4.29 -5.06 -8.52
N SER A 226 4.33 -4.10 -7.59
CA SER A 226 3.14 -3.58 -6.92
C SER A 226 2.13 -2.98 -7.92
N LYS A 227 2.61 -2.19 -8.90
CA LYS A 227 1.73 -1.62 -9.94
C LYS A 227 1.19 -2.68 -10.89
N LEU A 228 2.05 -3.65 -11.29
CA LEU A 228 1.65 -4.81 -12.07
C LEU A 228 0.49 -5.53 -11.41
N ARG A 229 0.64 -5.89 -10.13
CA ARG A 229 -0.40 -6.54 -9.33
C ARG A 229 -1.70 -5.75 -9.25
N LYS A 230 -1.60 -4.44 -8.93
CA LYS A 230 -2.77 -3.56 -8.79
C LYS A 230 -3.57 -3.45 -10.09
N GLN A 231 -2.90 -3.46 -11.25
CA GLN A 231 -3.57 -3.33 -12.56
C GLN A 231 -3.79 -4.66 -13.26
N PHE A 232 -3.43 -5.80 -12.65
CA PHE A 232 -3.35 -7.08 -13.34
C PHE A 232 -4.65 -7.50 -14.02
N GLY A 233 -5.81 -7.28 -13.40
CA GLY A 233 -7.11 -7.56 -14.03
C GLY A 233 -7.30 -6.81 -15.34
N LYS A 234 -7.01 -5.50 -15.35
CA LYS A 234 -7.11 -4.68 -16.57
C LYS A 234 -6.07 -5.07 -17.62
N LEU A 235 -4.89 -5.51 -17.18
CA LEU A 235 -3.85 -5.97 -18.08
C LEU A 235 -4.27 -7.26 -18.78
N ILE A 236 -4.90 -8.21 -18.08
CA ILE A 236 -5.52 -9.41 -18.69
C ILE A 236 -6.54 -8.98 -19.72
N ASP A 237 -7.52 -8.15 -19.34
CA ASP A 237 -8.62 -7.77 -20.25
C ASP A 237 -8.11 -7.11 -21.54
N LYS A 238 -7.00 -6.38 -21.45
CA LYS A 238 -6.37 -5.72 -22.59
C LYS A 238 -5.45 -6.63 -23.38
N ALA A 239 -4.75 -7.56 -22.73
CA ALA A 239 -3.89 -8.55 -23.38
C ALA A 239 -4.71 -9.54 -24.19
N ASP A 240 -5.88 -9.92 -23.67
CA ASP A 240 -6.75 -10.94 -24.28
C ASP A 240 -7.76 -10.34 -25.27
N ALA A 241 -7.78 -9.01 -25.45
CA ALA A 241 -8.64 -8.33 -26.41
C ALA A 241 -8.22 -8.64 -27.88
N PRO A 242 -9.19 -8.91 -28.78
CA PRO A 242 -8.91 -9.44 -30.13
C PRO A 242 -8.09 -8.51 -31.05
N ASN A 243 -8.03 -7.20 -30.76
CA ASN A 243 -7.31 -6.22 -31.60
C ASN A 243 -5.83 -6.01 -31.23
N ASN A 244 -5.30 -6.70 -30.20
CA ASN A 244 -3.89 -6.58 -29.79
C ASN A 244 -3.00 -7.73 -30.28
N PHE A 245 -3.53 -8.66 -31.07
CA PHE A 245 -2.75 -9.75 -31.67
C PHE A 245 -2.07 -9.30 -32.96
N ASN A 246 -1.01 -8.49 -32.84
CA ASN A 246 0.02 -8.43 -33.87
C ASN A 246 1.37 -8.68 -33.22
N GLY A 247 1.82 -9.94 -33.31
CA GLY A 247 3.22 -10.31 -33.08
C GLY A 247 3.55 -11.09 -31.82
N ASN A 248 2.87 -12.20 -31.51
CA ASN A 248 3.55 -13.49 -31.26
C ASN A 248 2.50 -14.56 -30.94
N LYS A 249 2.37 -15.57 -31.80
CA LYS A 249 1.85 -16.88 -31.38
C LYS A 249 2.96 -17.60 -30.61
N GLY A 250 3.35 -17.05 -29.46
CA GLY A 250 4.11 -17.79 -28.46
C GLY A 250 3.14 -18.68 -27.73
N GLY A 251 2.98 -19.92 -28.19
CA GLY A 251 2.24 -20.95 -27.45
C GLY A 251 2.72 -20.99 -26.00
N ARG A 252 1.83 -21.38 -25.08
CA ARG A 252 2.09 -21.58 -23.64
C ARG A 252 3.43 -22.29 -23.45
N LYS A 253 4.53 -21.54 -23.30
CA LYS A 253 5.84 -22.07 -22.99
C LYS A 253 5.93 -22.09 -21.47
N PRO A 254 6.04 -23.27 -20.87
CA PRO A 254 6.09 -23.38 -19.42
C PRO A 254 7.38 -22.76 -18.86
N LEU A 255 7.29 -22.37 -17.59
CA LEU A 255 8.19 -21.50 -16.82
C LEU A 255 9.67 -21.92 -16.65
N TYR A 256 10.20 -22.86 -17.44
CA TYR A 256 11.50 -23.49 -17.14
C TYR A 256 12.75 -22.75 -17.66
N ASP A 257 12.62 -21.64 -18.41
CA ASP A 257 13.73 -21.00 -19.15
C ASP A 257 13.99 -19.51 -18.77
N LEU A 258 13.86 -19.10 -17.50
CA LEU A 258 14.30 -17.75 -17.11
C LEU A 258 15.84 -17.70 -17.02
N PRO A 259 16.54 -16.79 -17.75
CA PRO A 259 17.98 -16.65 -17.62
C PRO A 259 18.33 -16.16 -16.20
N TYR A 260 19.38 -16.77 -15.64
CA TYR A 260 19.96 -16.45 -14.33
C TYR A 260 20.42 -14.97 -14.23
#